data_AF-A0A850MED9-F1
#
_entry.id   AF-A0A850MED9-F1
#
_cell.length_a   1.000
_cell.length_b   1.000
_cell.length_c   1.000
_cell.angle_alpha   90.00
_cell.angle_beta   90.00
_cell.angle_gamma   90.00
#
_symmetry.space_group_name_H-M   'P 1'
#
loop_
_entity.id
_entity.type
_entity.pdbx_description
1 polymer ?
#
loop_
_entity_poly.entity_id
_entity_poly.type
_entity_poly.pdbx_seq_one_letter_code
_entity_poly.pdbx_strand_id
1 'polypeptide(L)' 'MVKDTYIKRVLGHFENIARHTTRPYEPTPSHLKKRLLSPFCADISALLKKGTKNDFEQVLEGISNICKKYIHP' A
#
# COMPACT_ATOMS: atom_id res chain seq x y z
N MET A 1 -21.69 9.11 -4.27
CA MET A 1 -20.42 9.53 -3.64
C MET A 1 -19.66 8.27 -3.23
N VAL A 2 -18.70 7.84 -4.03
CA VAL A 2 -17.95 6.59 -3.78
C VAL A 2 -16.89 6.89 -2.72
N LYS A 3 -17.25 6.71 -1.44
CA LYS A 3 -16.33 6.78 -0.29
C LYS A 3 -15.33 5.62 -0.27
N ASP A 4 -15.41 4.71 -1.23
CA ASP A 4 -14.68 3.47 -1.29
C ASP A 4 -13.29 3.64 -1.92
N THR A 5 -12.19 3.58 -1.20
CA THR A 5 -11.80 4.13 0.10
C THR A 5 -10.29 4.30 -0.08
N TYR A 6 -9.70 5.46 0.24
CA TYR A 6 -8.24 5.65 0.18
C TYR A 6 -7.50 4.50 0.87
N ILE A 7 -8.12 3.97 1.93
CA ILE A 7 -7.73 2.76 2.65
C ILE A 7 -7.53 1.56 1.72
N LYS A 8 -8.55 1.10 0.99
CA LYS A 8 -8.45 -0.07 0.08
C LYS A 8 -7.33 0.09 -0.94
N ARG A 9 -7.15 1.30 -1.49
CA ARG A 9 -6.10 1.58 -2.48
C ARG A 9 -4.70 1.50 -1.87
N VAL A 10 -4.48 2.17 -0.73
CA VAL A 10 -3.21 2.13 0.00
C VAL A 10 -2.85 0.69 0.38
N LEU A 11 -3.80 -0.05 0.96
CA LEU A 11 -3.59 -1.43 1.38
C LEU A 11 -3.30 -2.36 0.19
N GLY A 12 -4.05 -2.23 -0.91
CA GLY A 12 -3.83 -3.01 -2.12
C GLY A 12 -2.47 -2.76 -2.76
N HIS A 13 -2.01 -1.51 -2.81
CA HIS A 13 -0.67 -1.21 -3.31
C HIS A 13 0.42 -1.68 -2.36
N PHE A 14 0.24 -1.54 -1.04
CA PHE A 14 1.20 -2.04 -0.07
C PHE A 14 1.34 -3.57 -0.13
N GLU A 15 0.23 -4.31 -0.21
CA GLU A 15 0.25 -5.76 -0.38
C GLU A 15 0.92 -6.18 -1.69
N ASN A 16 0.71 -5.41 -2.78
CA ASN A 16 1.41 -5.66 -4.04
C ASN A 16 2.92 -5.45 -3.93
N ILE A 17 3.37 -4.41 -3.22
CA ILE A 17 4.79 -4.16 -2.93
C ILE A 17 5.36 -5.34 -2.15
N ALA A 18 4.74 -5.69 -1.02
CA ALA A 18 5.21 -6.77 -0.14
C ALA A 18 5.25 -8.13 -0.85
N ARG A 19 4.32 -8.39 -1.77
CA ARG A 19 4.34 -9.60 -2.61
C ARG A 19 5.43 -9.58 -3.66
N HIS A 20 5.79 -8.42 -4.22
CA HIS A 20 6.83 -8.34 -5.26
C HIS A 20 8.23 -8.44 -4.66
N THR A 21 8.42 -8.02 -3.41
CA THR A 21 9.70 -8.16 -2.71
C THR A 21 10.06 -9.61 -2.36
N THR A 22 9.11 -10.54 -2.42
CA THR A 22 9.33 -11.96 -2.10
C THR A 22 9.23 -12.90 -3.31
N ARG A 23 9.09 -12.37 -4.53
CA ARG A 23 9.00 -13.18 -5.75
C ARG A 23 10.38 -13.69 -6.19
N PRO A 24 10.46 -14.88 -6.81
CA PRO A 24 11.71 -15.49 -7.24
C PRO A 24 12.33 -14.83 -8.48
N TYR A 25 11.58 -13.97 -9.19
CA TYR A 25 12.09 -13.20 -10.32
C TYR A 25 12.17 -11.72 -9.95
N GLU A 26 13.20 -11.04 -10.45
CA GLU A 26 13.42 -9.63 -10.19
C GLU A 26 12.72 -8.78 -11.27
N PRO A 27 11.59 -8.10 -10.97
CA PRO A 27 11.04 -7.11 -11.87
C PRO A 27 12.02 -5.95 -12.02
N THR A 28 12.14 -5.39 -13.24
CA THR A 28 13.06 -4.28 -13.46
C THR A 28 12.71 -3.08 -12.58
N PRO A 29 13.70 -2.27 -12.16
CA PRO A 29 13.45 -1.10 -11.31
C PRO A 29 12.41 -0.12 -11.88
N SER A 30 12.36 0.03 -13.20
CA SER A 30 11.37 0.87 -13.88
C SER A 30 9.94 0.32 -13.74
N HIS A 31 9.78 -1.00 -13.77
CA HIS A 31 8.51 -1.67 -13.55
C HIS A 31 8.02 -1.47 -12.11
N LEU A 32 8.89 -1.70 -11.12
CA LEU A 32 8.59 -1.48 -9.70
C LEU A 32 8.17 -0.03 -9.42
N LYS A 33 8.94 0.94 -9.94
CA LYS A 33 8.64 2.36 -9.76
C LYS A 33 7.28 2.73 -10.36
N LYS A 34 7.00 2.33 -11.60
CA LYS A 34 5.80 2.74 -12.33
C LYS A 34 4.53 2.04 -11.84
N ARG A 35 4.61 0.74 -11.51
CA ARG A 35 3.43 -0.08 -11.20
C ARG A 35 3.14 -0.20 -9.72
N LEU A 36 4.13 -0.02 -8.84
CA LEU A 36 3.97 -0.21 -7.41
C LEU A 36 4.18 1.07 -6.63
N LEU A 37 5.38 1.66 -6.75
CA LEU A 37 5.78 2.77 -5.89
C LEU A 37 5.01 4.06 -6.20
N SER A 38 4.91 4.44 -7.47
CA SER A 38 4.24 5.68 -7.88
C SER A 38 2.74 5.71 -7.51
N PRO A 39 1.96 4.64 -7.76
CA PRO A 39 0.57 4.56 -7.29
C PRO A 39 0.44 4.62 -5.76
N PHE A 40 1.29 3.90 -5.03
CA PHE A 40 1.30 3.94 -3.57
C PHE A 40 1.57 5.35 -3.03
N CYS A 41 2.59 6.03 -3.54
CA CYS A 41 2.90 7.41 -3.14
C CYS A 41 1.77 8.39 -3.46
N ALA A 42 1.08 8.20 -4.59
CA ALA A 42 -0.08 9.01 -4.95
C ALA A 42 -1.24 8.81 -3.96
N ASP A 43 -1.47 7.56 -3.52
CA ASP A 43 -2.51 7.26 -2.53
C ASP A 43 -2.19 7.82 -1.15
N ILE A 44 -0.94 7.72 -0.69
CA ILE A 44 -0.49 8.34 0.56
C ILE A 44 -0.66 9.85 0.50
N SER A 45 -0.29 10.49 -0.62
CA SER A 45 -0.48 11.94 -0.81
C SER A 45 -1.96 12.32 -0.75
N ALA A 46 -2.84 11.49 -1.32
CA ALA A 46 -4.27 11.72 -1.30
C ALA A 46 -4.87 11.53 0.10
N LEU A 47 -4.43 10.50 0.84
CA LEU A 47 -4.77 10.28 2.25
C LEU A 47 -4.31 11.47 3.10
N LEU A 48 -3.11 11.99 2.87
CA LEU A 48 -2.58 13.16 3.58
C LEU A 48 -3.44 14.41 3.37
N LYS A 49 -3.92 14.62 2.14
CA LYS A 49 -4.68 15.82 1.79
C LYS A 49 -6.16 15.75 2.18
N LYS A 50 -6.75 14.55 2.20
CA LYS A 50 -8.21 14.37 2.24
C LYS A 50 -8.69 13.37 3.29
N GLY A 51 -7.78 12.62 3.91
CA GLY A 51 -8.10 11.61 4.90
C GLY A 51 -8.48 12.21 6.24
N THR A 52 -9.36 11.52 6.95
CA THR A 52 -9.67 11.77 8.35
C THR A 52 -8.72 10.97 9.24
N LYS A 53 -8.61 11.33 10.53
CA LYS A 53 -7.85 10.55 11.52
C LYS A 53 -8.21 9.05 11.50
N ASN A 54 -9.51 8.75 11.40
CA ASN A 54 -10.00 7.37 11.32
C ASN A 54 -9.58 6.63 10.04
N ASP A 55 -9.38 7.34 8.92
CA ASP A 55 -8.85 6.74 7.69
C ASP A 55 -7.37 6.38 7.85
N PHE A 56 -6.59 7.23 8.53
CA PHE A 56 -5.19 6.93 8.83
C PHE A 56 -5.05 5.75 9.78
N GLU A 57 -5.84 5.69 10.84
CA GLU A 57 -5.84 4.57 11.79
C GLU A 57 -6.14 3.26 11.06
N GLN A 58 -7.18 3.21 10.23
CA GLN A 58 -7.50 2.02 9.43
C GLN A 58 -6.40 1.63 8.44
N VAL A 59 -5.74 2.61 7.80
CA VAL A 59 -4.59 2.34 6.92
C VAL A 59 -3.43 1.73 7.69
N LEU A 60 -3.08 2.29 8.84
CA LEU A 60 -1.95 1.81 9.66
C LEU A 60 -2.24 0.42 10.24
N GLU A 61 -3.47 0.17 10.69
CA GLU A 61 -3.91 -1.17 11.13
C GLU A 61 -3.82 -2.19 9.99
N GLY A 62 -4.30 -1.84 8.80
CA GLY A 62 -4.22 -2.72 7.63
C GLY A 62 -2.78 -3.00 7.20
N ILE A 63 -1.92 -1.98 7.18
CA ILE A 63 -0.48 -2.15 6.92
C ILE A 63 0.15 -3.07 7.97
N SER A 64 -0.13 -2.84 9.26
CA SER A 64 0.36 -3.67 10.36
C SER A 64 -0.04 -5.14 10.18
N ASN A 65 -1.30 -5.41 9.81
CA ASN A 65 -1.78 -6.75 9.54
C ASN A 65 -1.09 -7.41 8.34
N ILE A 66 -0.73 -6.65 7.30
CA ILE A 66 0.08 -7.15 6.19
C ILE A 66 1.50 -7.48 6.70
N CYS A 67 2.14 -6.58 7.45
CA CYS A 67 3.48 -6.76 7.99
C CYS A 67 3.60 -7.99 8.89
N LYS A 68 2.57 -8.34 9.68
CA LYS A 68 2.56 -9.55 10.52
C LYS A 68 2.82 -10.84 9.73
N LYS A 69 2.44 -10.89 8.44
CA LYS A 69 2.72 -12.04 7.54
C LYS A 69 4.22 -12.23 7.25
N TYR A 70 5.06 -11.23 7.55
CA TYR A 70 6.49 -11.20 7.20
C TYR A 70 7.40 -11.08 8.44
N ILE A 71 6.86 -10.81 9.63
CA ILE A 71 7.63 -10.64 10.88
C ILE A 71 7.80 -11.97 11.64
N HIS A 72 6.94 -12.96 11.39
CA HIS A 72 7.10 -14.32 11.91
C HIS A 72 7.21 -15.31 10.75
N PRO A 73 8.43 -15.70 10.33
CA PRO A 73 8.64 -16.83 9.43
C PRO A 73 8.33 -18.17 10.12
#